data_AF-A0AAE6V4U8-F1
#
_entry.id   AF-A0AAE6V4U8-F1
#
_cell.length_a   1.000
_cell.length_b   1.000
_cell.length_c   1.000
_cell.angle_alpha   90.00
_cell.angle_beta   90.00
_cell.angle_gamma   90.00
#
_symmetry.space_group_name_H-M   'P 1'
#
loop_
_entity.id
_entity.type
_entity.pdbx_description
1 polymer ?
#
loop_
_entity_poly.entity_id
_entity_poly.type
_entity_poly.pdbx_seq_one_letter_code
_entity_poly.pdbx_strand_id
1 'polypeptide(L)'
;MLSIPRLQIQPEESIRSYLERSLFLCWDSHAVDDIRKFQNKVRFFKSDLKEISVFLGWDGSYGFDRLISLHTSLAVNYVVKHSQDISYSRKLYPFKGEPYAEKNVSYCPECAKEDLARLGFSYWRRAYTLFGNDTVCHKHNTLLLTHCPYCGLSLGDPKHRLDVMWGGCDGHYLWDVEPSVNSNGAEFQRARFNHAFCTSVRHISAVAAVSAVRRKVQATMPEGVTTWHDIYWLEKDLELAAIRMQDQAVDNDAAYLDSSLELLIKAIFSHYGDIDDFMRDIGEHGVSRLVQNGWGTYLAMGDESAWYVTEDYTMGVAVLSCPYPCYKSMRLSSQSAFRDLDSLYHYSCCMQNDSPSRRLIKRSHLVLPSVPRLDIKTRQNMGHLDGVAV
;
A
#
# COMPACT_ATOMS: atom_id res chain seq x y z
N MET A 1 6.03 -33.91 11.31
CA MET A 1 7.09 -32.97 10.85
C MET A 1 6.87 -31.66 11.56
N LEU A 2 7.78 -31.27 12.45
CA LEU A 2 7.73 -29.96 13.11
C LEU A 2 8.07 -28.92 12.04
N SER A 3 7.08 -28.15 11.60
CA SER A 3 7.28 -27.02 10.70
C SER A 3 8.24 -26.03 11.37
N ILE A 4 9.43 -25.84 10.79
CA ILE A 4 10.34 -24.77 11.22
C ILE A 4 9.56 -23.45 11.06
N PRO A 5 9.43 -22.65 12.14
CA PRO A 5 8.57 -21.48 12.10
C PRO A 5 9.15 -20.44 11.15
N ARG A 6 8.36 -20.06 10.15
CA ARG A 6 8.63 -18.88 9.31
C ARG A 6 8.86 -17.68 10.23
N LEU A 7 9.89 -16.87 9.95
CA LEU A 7 10.15 -15.68 10.75
C LEU A 7 8.94 -14.75 10.69
N GLN A 8 8.64 -14.10 11.82
CA GLN A 8 7.64 -13.06 11.87
C GLN A 8 8.18 -11.78 11.22
N ILE A 9 7.41 -11.24 10.27
CA ILE A 9 7.66 -9.91 9.72
C ILE A 9 7.32 -8.84 10.76
N GLN A 10 8.20 -7.85 10.92
CA GLN A 10 8.06 -6.83 11.96
C GLN A 10 7.21 -5.63 11.49
N PRO A 11 6.59 -4.87 12.40
CA PRO A 11 5.88 -3.64 12.05
C PRO A 11 6.79 -2.69 11.27
N GLU A 12 6.29 -2.16 10.15
CA GLU A 12 7.03 -1.28 9.24
C GLU A 12 8.26 -1.91 8.58
N GLU A 13 8.54 -3.20 8.77
CA GLU A 13 9.62 -3.89 8.06
C GLU A 13 9.31 -3.90 6.56
N SER A 14 10.28 -3.51 5.73
CA SER A 14 10.09 -3.58 4.28
C SER A 14 10.10 -5.02 3.80
N ILE A 15 9.46 -5.29 2.66
CA ILE A 15 9.45 -6.64 2.08
C ILE A 15 10.87 -7.12 1.82
N ARG A 16 11.73 -6.25 1.26
CA ARG A 16 13.12 -6.60 0.99
C ARG A 16 13.87 -6.94 2.28
N SER A 17 13.68 -6.17 3.35
CA SER A 17 14.26 -6.47 4.68
C SER A 17 13.87 -7.85 5.16
N TYR A 18 12.56 -8.15 5.14
CA TYR A 18 12.03 -9.41 5.63
C TYR A 18 12.63 -10.61 4.89
N LEU A 19 12.67 -10.52 3.55
CA LEU A 19 13.21 -11.58 2.71
C LEU A 19 14.71 -11.77 2.94
N GLU A 20 15.50 -10.69 2.94
CA GLU A 20 16.94 -10.77 3.18
C GLU A 20 17.25 -11.28 4.60
N ARG A 21 16.48 -10.87 5.62
CA ARG A 21 16.62 -11.35 7.00
C ARG A 21 16.30 -12.82 7.13
N SER A 22 15.20 -13.26 6.50
CA SER A 22 14.79 -14.66 6.50
C SER A 22 15.82 -15.54 5.82
N LEU A 23 16.35 -15.08 4.68
CA LEU A 23 17.43 -15.78 3.98
C LEU A 23 18.75 -15.76 4.76
N PHE A 24 19.07 -14.69 5.48
CA PHE A 24 20.29 -14.59 6.29
C PHE A 24 20.26 -15.53 7.50
N LEU A 25 19.17 -15.50 8.28
CA LEU A 25 19.05 -16.27 9.53
C LEU A 25 18.70 -17.74 9.30
N CYS A 26 18.06 -18.08 8.19
CA CYS A 26 17.59 -19.43 7.90
C CYS A 26 18.16 -19.98 6.59
N TRP A 27 19.38 -19.57 6.21
CA TRP A 27 19.95 -19.84 4.89
C TRP A 27 20.05 -21.34 4.53
N ASP A 28 20.20 -22.23 5.50
CA ASP A 28 20.24 -23.70 5.32
C ASP A 28 18.87 -24.37 5.48
N SER A 29 17.84 -23.62 5.84
CA SER A 29 16.52 -24.17 6.11
C SER A 29 15.71 -24.35 4.83
N HIS A 30 15.03 -25.49 4.71
CA HIS A 30 13.99 -25.68 3.71
C HIS A 30 12.82 -24.69 3.87
N ALA A 31 12.67 -24.06 5.04
CA ALA A 31 11.62 -23.09 5.30
C ALA A 31 11.72 -21.82 4.45
N VAL A 32 12.86 -21.55 3.80
CA VAL A 32 13.05 -20.37 2.95
C VAL A 32 13.23 -20.71 1.46
N ASP A 33 13.10 -21.98 1.07
CA ASP A 33 13.32 -22.41 -0.31
C ASP A 33 12.41 -21.66 -1.30
N ASP A 34 11.15 -21.44 -0.92
CA ASP A 34 10.16 -20.72 -1.74
C ASP A 34 10.52 -19.24 -1.98
N ILE A 35 11.32 -18.63 -1.10
CA ILE A 35 11.70 -17.22 -1.19
C ILE A 35 13.13 -16.99 -1.68
N ARG A 36 13.96 -18.04 -1.86
CA ARG A 36 15.33 -17.91 -2.39
C ARG A 36 15.38 -17.19 -3.73
N LYS A 37 14.38 -17.38 -4.57
CA LYS A 37 14.25 -16.68 -5.88
C LYS A 37 14.14 -15.16 -5.77
N PHE A 38 13.82 -14.63 -4.58
CA PHE A 38 13.76 -13.19 -4.32
C PHE A 38 15.06 -12.63 -3.73
N GLN A 39 16.09 -13.47 -3.55
CA GLN A 39 17.38 -13.01 -3.07
C GLN A 39 17.93 -11.90 -3.97
N ASN A 40 18.38 -10.81 -3.34
CA ASN A 40 18.92 -9.62 -4.02
C ASN A 40 17.92 -8.91 -4.98
N LYS A 41 16.63 -9.25 -4.91
CA LYS A 41 15.61 -8.62 -5.74
C LYS A 41 15.29 -7.24 -5.17
N VAL A 42 15.52 -6.21 -5.99
CA VAL A 42 15.23 -4.80 -5.63
C VAL A 42 13.89 -4.33 -6.23
N ARG A 43 13.39 -5.05 -7.24
CA ARG A 43 12.13 -4.75 -7.92
C ARG A 43 11.17 -5.92 -7.82
N PHE A 44 9.97 -5.68 -7.32
CA PHE A 44 8.92 -6.67 -7.13
C PHE A 44 7.78 -6.40 -8.10
N PHE A 45 7.50 -7.38 -8.94
CA PHE A 45 6.26 -7.42 -9.70
C PHE A 45 5.12 -7.85 -8.78
N LYS A 46 3.89 -7.56 -9.19
CA LYS A 46 2.69 -8.04 -8.52
C LYS A 46 2.69 -9.55 -8.26
N SER A 47 3.16 -10.37 -9.21
CA SER A 47 3.25 -11.83 -9.02
C SER A 47 4.16 -12.18 -7.85
N ASP A 48 5.29 -11.48 -7.71
CA ASP A 48 6.19 -11.65 -6.58
C ASP A 48 5.49 -11.33 -5.26
N LEU A 49 4.77 -10.21 -5.20
CA LEU A 49 4.04 -9.80 -3.98
C LEU A 49 2.96 -10.83 -3.59
N LYS A 50 2.27 -11.44 -4.56
CA LYS A 50 1.32 -12.54 -4.28
C LYS A 50 2.01 -13.79 -3.76
N GLU A 51 3.14 -14.16 -4.36
CA GLU A 51 3.91 -15.32 -3.91
C GLU A 51 4.49 -15.10 -2.50
N ILE A 52 4.94 -13.88 -2.20
CA ILE A 52 5.42 -13.48 -0.87
C ILE A 52 4.27 -13.47 0.15
N SER A 53 3.08 -12.98 -0.21
CA SER A 53 1.93 -13.02 0.71
C SER A 53 1.54 -14.46 1.06
N VAL A 54 1.48 -15.36 0.07
CA VAL A 54 1.25 -16.79 0.28
C VAL A 54 2.35 -17.41 1.15
N PHE A 55 3.62 -17.03 0.93
CA PHE A 55 4.72 -17.45 1.80
C PHE A 55 4.53 -16.98 3.24
N LEU A 56 3.97 -15.79 3.49
CA LEU A 56 3.63 -15.32 4.83
C LEU A 56 2.40 -16.02 5.43
N GLY A 57 1.75 -16.93 4.69
CA GLY A 57 0.49 -17.54 5.06
C GLY A 57 -0.70 -16.57 4.95
N TRP A 58 -0.54 -15.54 4.12
CA TRP A 58 -1.57 -14.55 3.83
C TRP A 58 -2.08 -14.74 2.41
N ASP A 59 -3.17 -15.49 2.30
CA ASP A 59 -3.74 -15.87 1.02
C ASP A 59 -4.54 -14.76 0.34
N GLY A 60 -4.66 -14.88 -0.98
CA GLY A 60 -5.56 -14.10 -1.81
C GLY A 60 -5.31 -12.59 -1.81
N SER A 61 -6.37 -11.85 -2.15
CA SER A 61 -6.38 -10.39 -2.17
C SER A 61 -6.23 -9.78 -0.79
N TYR A 62 -6.70 -10.45 0.26
CA TYR A 62 -6.48 -9.99 1.64
C TYR A 62 -5.00 -9.92 1.98
N GLY A 63 -4.28 -11.02 1.74
CA GLY A 63 -2.86 -11.07 2.05
C GLY A 63 -2.03 -10.12 1.20
N PHE A 64 -2.39 -9.97 -0.06
CA PHE A 64 -1.79 -8.99 -0.95
C PHE A 64 -2.00 -7.56 -0.48
N ASP A 65 -3.23 -7.18 -0.14
CA ASP A 65 -3.57 -5.83 0.32
C ASP A 65 -2.89 -5.52 1.66
N ARG A 66 -2.89 -6.48 2.59
CA ARG A 66 -2.17 -6.39 3.87
C ARG A 66 -0.68 -6.17 3.67
N LEU A 67 -0.06 -6.95 2.78
CA LEU A 67 1.37 -6.84 2.46
C LEU A 67 1.71 -5.44 1.90
N ILE A 68 0.90 -4.94 0.96
CA ILE A 68 1.07 -3.60 0.41
C ILE A 68 0.89 -2.54 1.50
N SER A 69 -0.19 -2.64 2.27
CA SER A 69 -0.56 -1.67 3.30
C SER A 69 0.42 -1.59 4.45
N LEU A 70 1.13 -2.67 4.78
CA LEU A 70 1.97 -2.74 5.98
C LEU A 70 3.48 -2.85 5.69
N HIS A 71 3.89 -3.25 4.49
CA HIS A 71 5.30 -3.59 4.21
C HIS A 71 5.86 -2.96 2.92
N THR A 72 5.08 -2.14 2.22
CA THR A 72 5.56 -1.41 1.03
C THR A 72 5.34 0.09 1.15
N SER A 73 6.11 0.85 0.37
CA SER A 73 5.86 2.28 0.16
C SER A 73 4.73 2.57 -0.83
N LEU A 74 4.16 1.55 -1.50
CA LEU A 74 2.96 1.72 -2.32
C LEU A 74 1.72 2.13 -1.49
N ALA A 75 1.75 1.93 -0.16
CA ALA A 75 0.66 2.30 0.73
C ALA A 75 0.19 3.75 0.53
N VAL A 76 1.12 4.68 0.26
CA VAL A 76 0.82 6.10 0.01
C VAL A 76 -0.23 6.32 -1.09
N ASN A 77 -0.23 5.46 -2.11
CA ASN A 77 -1.13 5.57 -3.27
C ASN A 77 -2.57 5.12 -2.96
N TYR A 78 -2.79 4.50 -1.80
CA TYR A 78 -4.07 3.87 -1.44
C TYR A 78 -4.71 4.43 -0.17
N VAL A 79 -4.05 5.40 0.50
CA VAL A 79 -4.61 6.09 1.68
C VAL A 79 -5.82 6.95 1.29
N VAL A 80 -5.71 7.71 0.19
CA VAL A 80 -6.78 8.59 -0.30
C VAL A 80 -7.76 7.81 -1.18
N LYS A 81 -9.05 7.91 -0.85
CA LYS A 81 -10.11 7.11 -1.46
C LYS A 81 -11.33 7.94 -1.85
N HIS A 82 -11.93 7.56 -2.97
CA HIS A 82 -13.30 7.92 -3.27
C HIS A 82 -14.26 7.18 -2.33
N SER A 83 -15.37 7.82 -1.98
CA SER A 83 -16.39 7.26 -1.08
C SER A 83 -16.97 5.94 -1.58
N GLN A 84 -17.03 5.75 -2.90
CA GLN A 84 -17.61 4.59 -3.56
C GLN A 84 -16.59 3.48 -3.89
N ASP A 85 -15.28 3.78 -3.82
CA ASP A 85 -14.25 2.74 -3.97
C ASP A 85 -14.20 1.92 -2.70
N ILE A 86 -14.69 0.67 -2.72
CA ILE A 86 -14.69 -0.23 -1.56
C ILE A 86 -13.43 -1.08 -1.44
N SER A 87 -12.57 -1.09 -2.45
CA SER A 87 -11.33 -1.88 -2.47
C SER A 87 -10.16 -1.17 -1.78
N TYR A 88 -9.12 -1.91 -1.39
CA TYR A 88 -7.84 -1.31 -0.99
C TYR A 88 -6.93 -1.05 -2.19
N SER A 89 -6.51 -2.09 -2.94
CA SER A 89 -5.54 -1.95 -4.04
C SER A 89 -6.15 -1.76 -5.43
N ARG A 90 -7.48 -1.57 -5.54
CA ARG A 90 -8.21 -1.37 -6.80
C ARG A 90 -7.87 -2.44 -7.84
N LYS A 91 -7.37 -2.01 -9.00
CA LYS A 91 -7.02 -2.84 -10.15
C LYS A 91 -5.68 -3.55 -10.00
N LEU A 92 -4.87 -3.22 -8.97
CA LEU A 92 -3.53 -3.78 -8.82
C LEU A 92 -3.56 -5.30 -8.57
N TYR A 93 -4.53 -5.80 -7.80
CA TYR A 93 -4.63 -7.24 -7.54
C TYR A 93 -5.05 -8.10 -8.75
N PRO A 94 -6.00 -7.70 -9.62
CA PRO A 94 -6.35 -8.49 -10.81
C PRO A 94 -5.52 -8.16 -12.06
N PHE A 95 -5.12 -6.90 -12.29
CA PHE A 95 -4.45 -6.48 -13.53
C PHE A 95 -2.92 -6.44 -13.39
N LYS A 96 -2.21 -6.35 -14.51
CA LYS A 96 -0.77 -6.06 -14.50
C LYS A 96 -0.58 -4.60 -14.07
N GLY A 97 0.40 -4.37 -13.23
CA GLY A 97 0.83 -3.03 -12.82
C GLY A 97 2.33 -2.88 -13.01
N GLU A 98 2.80 -1.64 -12.87
CA GLU A 98 4.23 -1.34 -12.85
C GLU A 98 4.93 -2.04 -11.68
N PRO A 99 6.20 -2.44 -11.84
CA PRO A 99 6.96 -3.05 -10.77
C PRO A 99 7.22 -2.05 -9.64
N TYR A 100 7.02 -2.51 -8.41
CA TYR A 100 7.43 -1.82 -7.20
C TYR A 100 8.95 -1.92 -7.02
N ALA A 101 9.63 -0.87 -6.57
CA ALA A 101 11.08 -0.90 -6.38
C ALA A 101 11.53 -0.27 -5.05
N GLU A 102 12.29 -1.02 -4.26
CA GLU A 102 12.90 -0.57 -2.99
C GLU A 102 14.35 -0.13 -3.22
N LYS A 103 14.53 1.00 -3.92
CA LYS A 103 15.87 1.48 -4.33
C LYS A 103 16.57 2.34 -3.27
N ASN A 104 15.81 3.15 -2.54
CA ASN A 104 16.35 4.13 -1.61
C ASN A 104 16.35 3.55 -0.21
N VAL A 105 17.36 2.74 0.08
CA VAL A 105 17.51 2.12 1.38
C VAL A 105 18.26 3.07 2.31
N SER A 106 17.67 3.33 3.46
CA SER A 106 18.29 4.09 4.53
C SER A 106 17.86 3.56 5.89
N TYR A 107 18.61 3.93 6.92
CA TYR A 107 18.30 3.55 8.30
C TYR A 107 18.61 4.67 9.28
N CYS A 108 18.01 4.56 10.46
CA CYS A 108 18.30 5.39 11.62
C CYS A 108 19.10 4.53 12.63
N PRO A 109 20.31 4.96 13.05
CA PRO A 109 21.08 4.25 14.06
C PRO A 109 20.32 4.09 15.39
N GLU A 110 19.57 5.11 15.81
CA GLU A 110 18.77 5.05 17.05
C GLU A 110 17.63 4.04 16.96
N CYS A 111 16.88 3.98 15.84
CA CYS A 111 15.92 2.89 15.63
C CYS A 111 16.59 1.52 15.70
N ALA A 112 17.78 1.36 15.11
CA ALA A 112 18.47 0.09 15.11
C ALA A 112 18.90 -0.33 16.53
N LYS A 113 19.37 0.62 17.36
CA LYS A 113 19.68 0.38 18.78
C LYS A 113 18.43 -0.01 19.58
N GLU A 114 17.32 0.70 19.39
CA GLU A 114 16.05 0.39 20.06
C GLU A 114 15.50 -0.98 19.67
N ASP A 115 15.54 -1.31 18.38
CA ASP A 115 15.09 -2.61 17.88
C ASP A 115 15.99 -3.73 18.41
N LEU A 116 17.32 -3.52 18.47
CA LEU A 116 18.24 -4.47 19.09
C LEU A 116 17.91 -4.69 20.57
N ALA A 117 17.70 -3.61 21.33
CA ALA A 117 17.38 -3.70 22.76
C ALA A 117 16.04 -4.40 23.02
N ARG A 118 15.05 -4.23 22.13
CA ARG A 118 13.68 -4.76 22.31
C ARG A 118 13.47 -6.14 21.71
N LEU A 119 14.01 -6.39 20.52
CA LEU A 119 13.76 -7.59 19.71
C LEU A 119 14.97 -8.53 19.64
N GLY A 120 16.16 -8.05 20.00
CA GLY A 120 17.42 -8.76 19.80
C GLY A 120 17.95 -8.68 18.36
N PHE A 121 17.29 -7.92 17.48
CA PHE A 121 17.73 -7.67 16.11
C PHE A 121 17.10 -6.38 15.56
N SER A 122 17.74 -5.77 14.56
CA SER A 122 17.23 -4.63 13.80
C SER A 122 16.75 -5.05 12.40
N TYR A 123 16.02 -4.17 11.72
CA TYR A 123 15.47 -4.40 10.38
C TYR A 123 15.33 -3.10 9.58
N TRP A 124 15.22 -3.21 8.26
CA TRP A 124 15.03 -2.04 7.39
C TRP A 124 13.57 -1.65 7.33
N ARG A 125 13.28 -0.39 7.63
CA ARG A 125 11.92 0.14 7.66
C ARG A 125 11.50 0.63 6.28
N ARG A 126 10.26 0.33 5.89
CA ARG A 126 9.64 0.87 4.67
C ARG A 126 9.45 2.39 4.72
N ALA A 127 9.25 2.94 5.93
CA ALA A 127 8.90 4.34 6.14
C ALA A 127 9.94 5.31 5.55
N TYR A 128 11.20 4.88 5.47
CA TYR A 128 12.30 5.69 4.94
C TYR A 128 12.41 5.68 3.41
N THR A 129 11.55 4.91 2.75
CA THR A 129 11.41 4.84 1.28
C THR A 129 10.15 5.56 0.79
N LEU A 130 9.44 6.26 1.69
CA LEU A 130 8.20 6.98 1.39
C LEU A 130 8.46 8.29 0.64
N PHE A 131 7.37 8.96 0.27
CA PHE A 131 7.30 10.05 -0.70
C PHE A 131 8.37 11.15 -0.49
N GLY A 132 9.32 11.23 -1.43
CA GLY A 132 10.25 12.34 -1.55
C GLY A 132 11.59 12.21 -0.82
N ASN A 133 12.09 10.97 -0.67
CA ASN A 133 13.44 10.65 -0.16
C ASN A 133 13.71 11.29 1.20
N ASP A 134 12.94 10.89 2.21
CA ASP A 134 13.15 11.39 3.57
C ASP A 134 14.60 11.17 4.00
N THR A 135 15.24 12.26 4.40
CA THR A 135 16.61 12.30 4.92
C THR A 135 16.63 12.29 6.44
N VAL A 136 15.46 12.32 7.10
CA VAL A 136 15.31 12.46 8.54
C VAL A 136 14.40 11.36 9.09
N CYS A 137 14.78 10.79 10.24
CA CYS A 137 13.95 9.84 10.97
C CYS A 137 12.75 10.56 11.61
N HIS A 138 11.54 10.13 11.27
CA HIS A 138 10.28 10.65 11.84
C HIS A 138 10.16 10.46 13.36
N LYS A 139 10.91 9.51 13.94
CA LYS A 139 10.87 9.18 15.37
C LYS A 139 11.94 9.94 16.16
N HIS A 140 13.18 9.94 15.67
CA HIS A 140 14.35 10.39 16.44
C HIS A 140 14.89 11.76 16.04
N ASN A 141 14.37 12.39 14.97
CA ASN A 141 14.94 13.62 14.40
C ASN A 141 16.44 13.51 14.09
N THR A 142 16.88 12.35 13.60
CA THR A 142 18.26 12.09 13.18
C THR A 142 18.33 12.00 11.66
N LEU A 143 19.48 12.36 11.09
CA LEU A 143 19.75 12.11 9.67
C LEU A 143 19.77 10.60 9.39
N LEU A 144 19.05 10.19 8.35
CA LEU A 144 19.03 8.81 7.87
C LEU A 144 20.29 8.54 7.05
N LEU A 145 20.95 7.43 7.33
CA LEU A 145 22.15 7.02 6.62
C LEU A 145 21.76 6.19 5.40
N THR A 146 22.24 6.62 4.23
CA THR A 146 22.05 5.95 2.92
C THR A 146 23.29 5.22 2.44
N HIS A 147 24.41 5.39 3.16
CA HIS A 147 25.71 4.78 2.89
C HIS A 147 26.21 4.10 4.15
N CYS A 148 26.95 3.00 3.97
CA CYS A 148 27.64 2.34 5.07
C CYS A 148 28.77 3.26 5.57
N PRO A 149 28.82 3.60 6.87
CA PRO A 149 29.85 4.48 7.40
C PRO A 149 31.24 3.84 7.44
N TYR A 150 31.34 2.52 7.26
CA TYR A 150 32.60 1.77 7.33
C TYR A 150 33.26 1.60 5.96
N CYS A 151 32.53 1.06 4.98
CA CYS A 151 33.06 0.84 3.62
C CYS A 151 32.67 1.93 2.60
N GLY A 152 31.79 2.87 2.97
CA GLY A 152 31.35 3.99 2.12
C GLY A 152 30.40 3.63 0.98
N LEU A 153 30.10 2.34 0.76
CA LEU A 153 29.17 1.91 -0.29
C LEU A 153 27.72 2.31 0.05
N SER A 154 26.94 2.62 -0.99
CA SER A 154 25.52 2.90 -0.83
C SER A 154 24.78 1.65 -0.35
N LEU A 155 23.88 1.79 0.62
CA LEU A 155 23.07 0.70 1.15
C LEU A 155 22.03 0.16 0.14
N GLY A 156 21.78 0.92 -0.92
CA GLY A 156 20.97 0.47 -2.06
C GLY A 156 21.77 -0.28 -3.13
N ASP A 157 23.11 -0.32 -3.04
CA ASP A 157 23.97 -0.93 -4.05
C ASP A 157 23.83 -2.47 -4.03
N PRO A 158 23.64 -3.14 -5.18
CA PRO A 158 23.64 -4.61 -5.24
C PRO A 158 24.90 -5.28 -4.68
N LYS A 159 26.04 -4.59 -4.68
CA LYS A 159 27.31 -5.05 -4.09
C LYS A 159 27.35 -4.91 -2.57
N HIS A 160 26.45 -4.13 -2.00
CA HIS A 160 26.33 -3.91 -0.57
C HIS A 160 24.95 -4.35 -0.08
N ARG A 161 24.85 -5.65 0.22
CA ARG A 161 23.59 -6.33 0.56
C ARG A 161 23.00 -5.80 1.87
N LEU A 162 21.70 -6.01 2.08
CA LEU A 162 21.03 -5.57 3.31
C LEU A 162 21.41 -6.42 4.53
N ASP A 163 22.08 -7.55 4.30
CA ASP A 163 22.64 -8.40 5.35
C ASP A 163 23.66 -7.70 6.25
N VAL A 164 24.26 -6.59 5.80
CA VAL A 164 25.08 -5.70 6.63
C VAL A 164 24.39 -5.26 7.92
N MET A 165 23.06 -5.18 7.93
CA MET A 165 22.28 -4.88 9.13
C MET A 165 22.52 -5.92 10.22
N TRP A 166 22.77 -7.18 9.88
CA TRP A 166 22.90 -8.29 10.83
C TRP A 166 24.31 -8.88 10.88
N GLY A 167 25.03 -8.87 9.76
CA GLY A 167 26.39 -9.39 9.63
C GLY A 167 27.48 -8.35 9.94
N GLY A 168 27.12 -7.06 9.97
CA GLY A 168 28.08 -5.97 10.11
C GLY A 168 28.92 -5.73 8.87
N CYS A 169 29.81 -4.74 8.94
CA CYS A 169 30.78 -4.38 7.92
C CYS A 169 32.11 -4.05 8.59
N ASP A 170 33.21 -4.66 8.12
CA ASP A 170 34.55 -4.48 8.67
C ASP A 170 34.65 -4.68 10.20
N GLY A 171 33.87 -5.63 10.73
CA GLY A 171 33.84 -5.95 12.17
C GLY A 171 32.98 -5.02 13.03
N HIS A 172 32.28 -4.06 12.41
CA HIS A 172 31.39 -3.12 13.09
C HIS A 172 29.94 -3.28 12.67
N TYR A 173 29.00 -2.98 13.58
CA TYR A 173 27.57 -3.04 13.29
C TYR A 173 26.97 -1.67 13.03
N LEU A 174 25.92 -1.63 12.21
CA LEU A 174 25.26 -0.37 11.86
C LEU A 174 24.60 0.33 13.06
N TRP A 175 24.22 -0.39 14.11
CA TRP A 175 23.69 0.21 15.34
C TRP A 175 24.76 0.80 16.26
N ASP A 176 26.05 0.51 16.05
CA ASP A 176 27.14 1.11 16.82
C ASP A 176 27.46 2.54 16.37
N VAL A 177 26.83 2.98 15.28
CA VAL A 177 27.05 4.29 14.68
C VAL A 177 26.42 5.38 15.56
N GLU A 178 27.20 6.42 15.85
CA GLU A 178 26.69 7.60 16.54
C GLU A 178 25.75 8.39 15.63
N PRO A 179 24.53 8.72 16.10
CA PRO A 179 23.55 9.43 15.27
C PRO A 179 23.92 10.90 15.07
N SER A 180 23.68 11.38 13.85
CA SER A 180 23.74 12.81 13.54
C SER A 180 22.35 13.44 13.72
N VAL A 181 22.25 14.45 14.59
CA VAL A 181 20.99 15.19 14.82
C VAL A 181 20.68 16.08 13.62
N ASN A 182 19.41 16.08 13.19
CA ASN A 182 18.92 17.04 12.21
C ASN A 182 18.59 18.39 12.85
N SER A 183 19.06 19.47 12.25
CA SER A 183 18.79 20.86 12.68
C SER A 183 17.61 21.51 11.96
N ASN A 184 17.12 20.92 10.86
CA ASN A 184 16.03 21.48 10.08
C ASN A 184 14.66 20.98 10.58
N GLY A 185 13.97 21.81 11.37
CA GLY A 185 12.66 21.48 11.92
C GLY A 185 11.60 21.15 10.86
N ALA A 186 11.67 21.76 9.67
CA ALA A 186 10.72 21.51 8.59
C ALA A 186 10.88 20.11 7.98
N GLU A 187 12.12 19.62 7.85
CA GLU A 187 12.40 18.24 7.39
C GLU A 187 11.88 17.22 8.40
N PHE A 188 12.00 17.50 9.69
CA PHE A 188 11.48 16.62 10.73
C PHE A 188 9.94 16.56 10.73
N GLN A 189 9.28 17.72 10.63
CA GLN A 189 7.83 17.80 10.50
C GLN A 189 7.36 17.03 9.26
N ARG A 190 8.02 17.21 8.12
CA ARG A 190 7.72 16.47 6.89
C ARG A 190 7.90 14.96 7.05
N ALA A 191 8.98 14.50 7.69
CA ALA A 191 9.17 13.06 7.95
C ALA A 191 8.05 12.49 8.82
N ARG A 192 7.59 13.23 9.84
CA ARG A 192 6.43 12.86 10.67
C ARG A 192 5.13 12.84 9.86
N PHE A 193 4.92 13.84 9.00
CA PHE A 193 3.78 13.89 8.10
C PHE A 193 3.74 12.65 7.19
N ASN A 194 4.84 12.35 6.52
CA ASN A 194 4.98 11.20 5.62
C ASN A 194 4.65 9.88 6.32
N HIS A 195 5.25 9.67 7.50
CA HIS A 195 4.98 8.48 8.30
C HIS A 195 3.50 8.40 8.70
N ALA A 196 2.95 9.45 9.30
CA ALA A 196 1.56 9.46 9.78
C ALA A 196 0.54 9.27 8.64
N PHE A 197 0.77 9.89 7.49
CA PHE A 197 -0.06 9.74 6.30
C PHE A 197 -0.08 8.29 5.81
N CYS A 198 1.09 7.65 5.69
CA CYS A 198 1.21 6.30 5.14
C CYS A 198 0.83 5.19 6.12
N THR A 199 0.84 5.48 7.42
CA THR A 199 0.42 4.56 8.50
C THR A 199 -0.98 4.84 8.99
N SER A 200 -1.73 5.71 8.31
CA SER A 200 -3.11 6.03 8.67
C SER A 200 -3.96 4.76 8.73
N VAL A 201 -4.63 4.56 9.86
CA VAL A 201 -5.56 3.43 10.08
C VAL A 201 -6.89 3.61 9.34
N ARG A 202 -7.18 4.82 8.85
CA ARG A 202 -8.41 5.15 8.12
C ARG A 202 -8.11 5.80 6.78
N HIS A 203 -8.99 5.54 5.81
CA HIS A 203 -8.92 6.16 4.50
C HIS A 203 -9.30 7.64 4.55
N ILE A 204 -8.61 8.46 3.77
CA ILE A 204 -8.86 9.89 3.64
C ILE A 204 -9.78 10.12 2.44
N SER A 205 -10.85 10.90 2.62
CA SER A 205 -11.79 11.24 1.55
C SER A 205 -11.11 12.09 0.49
N ALA A 206 -11.10 11.61 -0.75
CA ALA A 206 -10.55 12.34 -1.90
C ALA A 206 -11.22 13.71 -2.08
N VAL A 207 -12.55 13.78 -1.90
CA VAL A 207 -13.34 15.02 -2.01
C VAL A 207 -12.97 16.03 -0.91
N ALA A 208 -12.78 15.57 0.32
CA ALA A 208 -12.38 16.45 1.42
C ALA A 208 -10.93 16.93 1.24
N ALA A 209 -10.03 16.01 0.89
CA ALA A 209 -8.62 16.31 0.65
C ALA A 209 -8.43 17.31 -0.49
N VAL A 210 -9.07 17.13 -1.66
CA VAL A 210 -8.95 18.07 -2.77
C VAL A 210 -9.50 19.45 -2.41
N SER A 211 -10.59 19.50 -1.64
CA SER A 211 -11.17 20.76 -1.16
C SER A 211 -10.24 21.48 -0.19
N ALA A 212 -9.61 20.75 0.73
CA ALA A 212 -8.65 21.30 1.70
C ALA A 212 -7.38 21.80 1.02
N VAL A 213 -6.79 21.01 0.13
CA VAL A 213 -5.61 21.40 -0.64
C VAL A 213 -5.90 22.63 -1.50
N ARG A 214 -7.05 22.67 -2.21
CA ARG A 214 -7.42 23.82 -3.03
C ARG A 214 -7.55 25.10 -2.21
N ARG A 215 -8.23 25.05 -1.06
CA ARG A 215 -8.32 26.21 -0.14
C ARG A 215 -6.93 26.66 0.31
N LYS A 216 -6.04 25.71 0.61
CA LYS A 216 -4.67 26.03 1.04
C LYS A 216 -3.85 26.68 -0.07
N VAL A 217 -3.92 26.15 -1.30
CA VAL A 217 -3.28 26.75 -2.48
C VAL A 217 -3.77 28.18 -2.69
N GLN A 218 -5.08 28.41 -2.62
CA GLN A 218 -5.69 29.74 -2.76
C GLN A 218 -5.26 30.71 -1.65
N ALA A 219 -5.14 30.23 -0.41
CA ALA A 219 -4.71 31.02 0.73
C ALA A 219 -3.20 31.32 0.76
N THR A 220 -2.38 30.47 0.13
CA THR A 220 -0.91 30.58 0.13
C THR A 220 -0.40 31.45 -1.04
N MET A 221 -1.28 32.17 -1.75
CA MET A 221 -0.90 33.15 -2.78
C MET A 221 0.09 34.18 -2.19
N PRO A 222 1.40 34.15 -2.56
CA PRO A 222 2.37 35.05 -1.98
C PRO A 222 2.27 36.42 -2.66
N GLU A 223 2.29 37.49 -1.89
CA GLU A 223 2.63 38.81 -2.40
C GLU A 223 4.06 38.78 -2.96
N GLY A 224 4.19 38.85 -4.29
CA GLY A 224 5.48 39.15 -4.96
C GLY A 224 6.36 37.98 -5.44
N VAL A 225 5.80 36.85 -5.91
CA VAL A 225 6.60 35.72 -6.47
C VAL A 225 6.29 35.41 -7.95
N THR A 226 7.32 35.01 -8.68
CA THR A 226 7.48 34.87 -10.15
C THR A 226 7.01 33.55 -10.78
N THR A 227 6.34 32.65 -10.04
CA THR A 227 5.88 31.32 -10.51
C THR A 227 4.35 31.21 -10.65
N TRP A 228 3.68 32.31 -11.01
CA TRP A 228 2.22 32.36 -11.21
C TRP A 228 1.68 31.26 -12.13
N HIS A 229 2.46 30.85 -13.14
CA HIS A 229 2.02 29.85 -14.12
C HIS A 229 1.78 28.49 -13.46
N ASP A 230 2.71 28.01 -12.63
CA ASP A 230 2.62 26.67 -12.03
C ASP A 230 1.53 26.59 -10.96
N ILE A 231 1.38 27.65 -10.16
CA ILE A 231 0.31 27.74 -9.15
C ILE A 231 -1.06 27.83 -9.83
N TYR A 232 -1.17 28.64 -10.89
CA TYR A 232 -2.42 28.79 -11.64
C TYR A 232 -2.87 27.47 -12.28
N TRP A 233 -1.95 26.75 -12.93
CA TRP A 233 -2.28 25.43 -13.50
C TRP A 233 -2.59 24.39 -12.44
N LEU A 234 -1.85 24.38 -11.33
CA LEU A 234 -2.16 23.49 -10.21
C LEU A 234 -3.56 23.77 -9.64
N GLU A 235 -3.92 25.04 -9.46
CA GLU A 235 -5.27 25.41 -9.01
C GLU A 235 -6.34 24.92 -10.00
N LYS A 236 -6.13 25.13 -11.30
CA LYS A 236 -7.05 24.68 -12.35
C LYS A 236 -7.17 23.16 -12.40
N ASP A 237 -6.06 22.45 -12.27
CA ASP A 237 -6.05 20.99 -12.24
C ASP A 237 -6.74 20.44 -10.98
N LEU A 238 -6.56 21.09 -9.83
CA LEU A 238 -7.27 20.76 -8.59
C LEU A 238 -8.76 21.09 -8.65
N GLU A 239 -9.14 22.17 -9.33
CA GLU A 239 -10.53 22.54 -9.60
C GLU A 239 -11.20 21.47 -10.46
N LEU A 240 -10.56 21.08 -11.58
CA LEU A 240 -11.03 20.00 -12.44
C LEU A 240 -11.08 18.65 -11.70
N ALA A 241 -10.08 18.34 -10.87
CA ALA A 241 -10.07 17.15 -10.04
C ALA A 241 -11.25 17.14 -9.07
N ALA A 242 -11.54 18.27 -8.40
CA ALA A 242 -12.66 18.38 -7.49
C ALA A 242 -14.01 18.17 -8.19
N ILE A 243 -14.20 18.77 -9.36
CA ILE A 243 -15.40 18.58 -10.19
C ILE A 243 -15.55 17.09 -10.54
N ARG A 244 -14.50 16.46 -11.08
CA ARG A 244 -14.53 15.03 -11.43
C ARG A 244 -14.81 14.14 -10.22
N MET A 245 -14.26 14.46 -9.04
CA MET A 245 -14.50 13.70 -7.81
C MET A 245 -15.94 13.85 -7.30
N GLN A 246 -16.56 15.02 -7.48
CA GLN A 246 -17.96 15.27 -7.15
C GLN A 246 -18.90 14.58 -8.15
N ASP A 247 -18.65 14.75 -9.44
CA ASP A 247 -19.38 14.06 -10.51
C ASP A 247 -19.28 12.55 -10.31
N GLN A 248 -18.09 12.04 -9.99
CA GLN A 248 -17.89 10.64 -9.65
C GLN A 248 -18.78 10.20 -8.48
N ALA A 249 -18.85 10.98 -7.40
CA ALA A 249 -19.68 10.64 -6.26
C ALA A 249 -21.18 10.56 -6.61
N VAL A 250 -21.63 11.27 -7.65
CA VAL A 250 -23.02 11.26 -8.12
C VAL A 250 -23.26 10.16 -9.16
N ASP A 251 -22.39 10.07 -10.18
CA ASP A 251 -22.55 9.19 -11.33
C ASP A 251 -22.02 7.77 -11.08
N ASN A 252 -21.10 7.60 -10.12
CA ASN A 252 -20.27 6.40 -9.91
C ASN A 252 -19.61 5.84 -11.17
N ASP A 253 -19.02 6.71 -11.98
CA ASP A 253 -18.39 6.35 -13.25
C ASP A 253 -17.01 5.70 -13.04
N ALA A 254 -16.90 4.38 -13.22
CA ALA A 254 -15.67 3.65 -12.89
C ALA A 254 -14.41 4.17 -13.59
N ALA A 255 -14.55 4.85 -14.74
CA ALA A 255 -13.45 5.42 -15.50
C ALA A 255 -12.63 6.46 -14.71
N TYR A 256 -13.24 7.14 -13.73
CA TYR A 256 -12.60 8.25 -13.02
C TYR A 256 -12.06 7.90 -11.63
N LEU A 257 -12.19 6.65 -11.17
CA LEU A 257 -11.76 6.23 -9.82
C LEU A 257 -10.26 6.41 -9.54
N ASP A 258 -9.43 6.35 -10.58
CA ASP A 258 -7.98 6.58 -10.48
C ASP A 258 -7.56 7.99 -10.90
N SER A 259 -8.50 8.77 -11.46
CA SER A 259 -8.20 10.09 -12.01
C SER A 259 -7.82 11.09 -10.91
N SER A 260 -6.78 11.87 -11.17
CA SER A 260 -6.34 13.00 -10.32
C SER A 260 -5.85 12.66 -8.90
N LEU A 261 -5.78 11.39 -8.50
CA LEU A 261 -5.30 11.02 -7.16
C LEU A 261 -3.79 11.20 -7.00
N GLU A 262 -3.01 10.88 -8.04
CA GLU A 262 -1.57 11.12 -8.03
C GLU A 262 -1.26 12.63 -7.88
N LEU A 263 -1.98 13.47 -8.63
CA LEU A 263 -1.93 14.92 -8.51
C LEU A 263 -2.28 15.37 -7.10
N LEU A 264 -3.38 14.85 -6.55
CA LEU A 264 -3.83 15.20 -5.21
C LEU A 264 -2.79 14.83 -4.15
N ILE A 265 -2.25 13.61 -4.19
CA ILE A 265 -1.19 13.15 -3.28
C ILE A 265 0.01 14.09 -3.38
N LYS A 266 0.51 14.36 -4.59
CA LYS A 266 1.60 15.31 -4.81
C LYS A 266 1.30 16.68 -4.19
N ALA A 267 0.11 17.22 -4.42
CA ALA A 267 -0.28 18.53 -3.90
C ALA A 267 -0.41 18.54 -2.36
N ILE A 268 -0.89 17.45 -1.74
CA ILE A 268 -0.90 17.31 -0.27
C ILE A 268 0.52 17.46 0.28
N PHE A 269 1.46 16.66 -0.23
CA PHE A 269 2.85 16.67 0.25
C PHE A 269 3.60 17.96 -0.06
N SER A 270 3.17 18.74 -1.06
CA SER A 270 3.76 20.05 -1.37
C SER A 270 3.25 21.19 -0.50
N HIS A 271 2.01 21.10 0.03
CA HIS A 271 1.36 22.21 0.73
C HIS A 271 1.12 21.95 2.23
N TYR A 272 1.37 20.74 2.71
CA TYR A 272 1.26 20.39 4.12
C TYR A 272 2.59 19.84 4.65
N GLY A 273 3.09 20.45 5.72
CA GLY A 273 4.24 19.95 6.49
C GLY A 273 3.86 19.28 7.80
N ASP A 274 2.62 19.46 8.27
CA ASP A 274 2.09 18.89 9.51
C ASP A 274 0.77 18.14 9.23
N ILE A 275 0.64 16.96 9.83
CA ILE A 275 -0.51 16.08 9.62
C ILE A 275 -1.72 16.63 10.36
N ASP A 276 -1.53 17.24 11.53
CA ASP A 276 -2.61 17.80 12.31
C ASP A 276 -3.23 19.00 11.59
N ASP A 277 -2.42 19.79 10.89
CA ASP A 277 -2.90 20.84 10.00
C ASP A 277 -3.74 20.29 8.85
N PHE A 278 -3.27 19.23 8.19
CA PHE A 278 -4.02 18.60 7.11
C PHE A 278 -5.34 18.00 7.60
N MET A 279 -5.31 17.29 8.72
CA MET A 279 -6.48 16.65 9.33
C MET A 279 -7.51 17.68 9.78
N ARG A 280 -7.05 18.82 10.31
CA ARG A 280 -7.90 19.97 10.65
C ARG A 280 -8.56 20.58 9.41
N ASP A 281 -7.82 20.74 8.31
CA ASP A 281 -8.35 21.35 7.08
C ASP A 281 -9.34 20.44 6.32
N ILE A 282 -9.22 19.11 6.44
CA ILE A 282 -10.21 18.17 5.89
C ILE A 282 -11.43 17.95 6.81
N GLY A 283 -11.27 18.18 8.12
CA GLY A 283 -12.31 18.02 9.14
C GLY A 283 -12.71 16.56 9.46
N GLU A 284 -13.61 16.39 10.42
CA GLU A 284 -14.03 15.06 10.93
C GLU A 284 -14.67 14.17 9.85
N HIS A 285 -15.38 14.78 8.90
CA HIS A 285 -15.97 14.09 7.74
C HIS A 285 -14.96 13.76 6.63
N GLY A 286 -13.72 14.25 6.76
CA GLY A 286 -12.62 13.97 5.85
C GLY A 286 -12.04 12.57 5.99
N VAL A 287 -12.37 11.86 7.07
CA VAL A 287 -11.91 10.50 7.35
C VAL A 287 -13.05 9.50 7.17
N SER A 288 -12.79 8.43 6.42
CA SER A 288 -13.81 7.42 6.07
C SER A 288 -13.60 6.11 6.85
N ARG A 289 -13.76 4.97 6.20
CA ARG A 289 -13.64 3.64 6.81
C ARG A 289 -12.20 3.28 7.18
N LEU A 290 -12.05 2.24 8.01
CA LEU A 290 -10.74 1.64 8.29
C LEU A 290 -10.11 1.11 6.99
N VAL A 291 -8.78 1.23 6.89
CA VAL A 291 -8.03 0.75 5.72
C VAL A 291 -8.24 -0.75 5.49
N GLN A 292 -8.21 -1.53 6.57
CA GLN A 292 -8.39 -2.99 6.51
C GLN A 292 -9.76 -3.44 6.02
N ASN A 293 -10.79 -2.58 6.08
CA ASN A 293 -12.11 -2.93 5.55
C ASN A 293 -12.10 -3.08 4.02
N GLY A 294 -11.09 -2.54 3.34
CA GLY A 294 -10.89 -2.74 1.90
C GLY A 294 -10.06 -3.97 1.55
N TRP A 295 -9.45 -4.65 2.53
CA TRP A 295 -8.65 -5.85 2.27
C TRP A 295 -9.54 -7.01 1.88
N GLY A 296 -9.09 -7.82 0.92
CA GLY A 296 -9.89 -8.93 0.41
C GLY A 296 -10.91 -8.52 -0.65
N THR A 297 -10.90 -7.25 -1.06
CA THR A 297 -11.79 -6.71 -2.09
C THR A 297 -10.97 -5.96 -3.15
N TYR A 298 -11.20 -6.27 -4.42
CA TYR A 298 -10.51 -5.63 -5.54
C TYR A 298 -11.45 -5.19 -6.65
N LEU A 299 -11.05 -4.14 -7.39
CA LEU A 299 -11.78 -3.65 -8.55
C LEU A 299 -11.51 -4.57 -9.74
N ALA A 300 -12.46 -5.46 -10.02
CA ALA A 300 -12.33 -6.50 -11.03
C ALA A 300 -12.51 -5.95 -12.45
N MET A 301 -13.43 -4.99 -12.63
CA MET A 301 -13.72 -4.38 -13.92
C MET A 301 -14.62 -3.14 -13.77
N GLY A 302 -14.86 -2.45 -14.89
CA GLY A 302 -15.81 -1.35 -14.96
C GLY A 302 -15.33 -0.24 -15.89
N ASP A 303 -16.14 0.06 -16.90
CA ASP A 303 -16.02 1.27 -17.73
C ASP A 303 -17.00 2.32 -17.18
N GLU A 304 -18.30 1.99 -17.12
CA GLU A 304 -19.34 2.89 -16.59
C GLU A 304 -19.65 2.62 -15.10
N SER A 305 -19.76 1.37 -14.67
CA SER A 305 -20.01 1.01 -13.27
C SER A 305 -18.85 0.20 -12.72
N ALA A 306 -18.45 0.48 -11.47
CA ALA A 306 -17.34 -0.23 -10.84
C ALA A 306 -17.82 -1.57 -10.28
N TRP A 307 -17.17 -2.65 -10.69
CA TRP A 307 -17.48 -4.02 -10.26
C TRP A 307 -16.34 -4.58 -9.41
N TYR A 308 -16.69 -5.04 -8.22
CA TYR A 308 -15.77 -5.51 -7.21
C TYR A 308 -15.92 -7.00 -7.00
N VAL A 309 -14.81 -7.65 -6.71
CA VAL A 309 -14.79 -9.01 -6.19
C VAL A 309 -14.35 -8.96 -4.74
N THR A 310 -15.11 -9.60 -3.86
CA THR A 310 -14.81 -9.76 -2.44
C THR A 310 -14.58 -11.24 -2.16
N GLU A 311 -13.40 -11.59 -1.66
CA GLU A 311 -13.04 -12.97 -1.32
C GLU A 311 -13.55 -13.32 0.09
N ASP A 312 -14.45 -14.31 0.18
CA ASP A 312 -14.92 -14.89 1.43
C ASP A 312 -14.17 -16.22 1.69
N TYR A 313 -13.12 -16.12 2.50
CA TYR A 313 -12.29 -17.25 2.92
C TYR A 313 -13.01 -18.23 3.85
N THR A 314 -14.15 -17.85 4.46
CA THR A 314 -14.93 -18.75 5.32
C THR A 314 -15.71 -19.77 4.48
N MET A 315 -16.23 -19.31 3.36
CA MET A 315 -16.98 -20.13 2.41
C MET A 315 -16.07 -20.68 1.29
N GLY A 316 -14.87 -20.12 1.10
CA GLY A 316 -14.01 -20.46 -0.03
C GLY A 316 -14.62 -19.98 -1.35
N VAL A 317 -15.29 -18.83 -1.32
CA VAL A 317 -15.99 -18.27 -2.48
C VAL A 317 -15.56 -16.83 -2.74
N ALA A 318 -15.66 -16.40 -3.98
CA ALA A 318 -15.57 -14.99 -4.36
C ALA A 318 -16.96 -14.44 -4.69
N VAL A 319 -17.26 -13.23 -4.25
CA VAL A 319 -18.53 -12.55 -4.50
C VAL A 319 -18.30 -11.38 -5.45
N LEU A 320 -18.91 -11.43 -6.63
CA LEU A 320 -18.91 -10.31 -7.57
C LEU A 320 -20.09 -9.37 -7.24
N SER A 321 -19.82 -8.07 -7.10
CA SER A 321 -20.82 -7.07 -6.76
C SER A 321 -20.59 -5.73 -7.48
N CYS A 322 -21.68 -4.98 -7.68
CA CYS A 322 -21.67 -3.58 -8.09
C CYS A 322 -22.45 -2.77 -7.04
N PRO A 323 -21.81 -2.32 -5.95
CA PRO A 323 -22.50 -1.68 -4.83
C PRO A 323 -23.10 -0.32 -5.20
N TYR A 324 -22.57 0.32 -6.24
CA TYR A 324 -22.97 1.66 -6.69
C TYR A 324 -23.20 1.63 -8.21
N PRO A 325 -24.29 1.07 -8.73
CA PRO A 325 -24.48 1.05 -10.18
C PRO A 325 -24.64 2.47 -10.75
N CYS A 326 -23.86 2.82 -11.77
CA CYS A 326 -23.98 4.08 -12.51
C CYS A 326 -25.27 4.09 -13.33
N TYR A 327 -26.04 5.18 -13.33
CA TYR A 327 -27.25 5.30 -14.14
C TYR A 327 -26.99 5.14 -15.66
N LYS A 328 -25.77 5.48 -16.15
CA LYS A 328 -25.38 5.29 -17.55
C LYS A 328 -25.39 3.81 -17.94
N SER A 329 -25.03 2.92 -17.00
CA SER A 329 -25.04 1.47 -17.20
C SER A 329 -26.43 0.88 -17.47
N MET A 330 -27.49 1.59 -17.02
CA MET A 330 -28.88 1.19 -17.23
C MET A 330 -29.44 1.61 -18.61
N ARG A 331 -28.74 2.46 -19.37
CA ARG A 331 -29.23 3.00 -20.65
C ARG A 331 -29.12 1.97 -21.78
N LEU A 332 -30.17 1.84 -22.61
CA LEU A 332 -30.19 1.50 -24.06
C LEU A 332 -28.84 1.16 -24.72
N SER A 333 -27.99 2.17 -24.77
CA SER A 333 -26.73 2.20 -25.52
C SER A 333 -25.50 1.77 -24.73
N SER A 334 -25.65 1.45 -23.45
CA SER A 334 -24.54 1.08 -22.58
C SER A 334 -23.84 -0.17 -23.10
N GLN A 335 -22.51 -0.10 -23.17
CA GLN A 335 -21.62 -1.22 -23.47
C GLN A 335 -21.27 -2.05 -22.23
N SER A 336 -21.75 -1.64 -21.04
CA SER A 336 -21.56 -2.44 -19.83
C SER A 336 -22.30 -3.78 -20.01
N ALA A 337 -21.52 -4.84 -20.22
CA ALA A 337 -21.99 -6.15 -20.69
C ALA A 337 -22.89 -6.93 -19.71
N PHE A 338 -23.47 -6.25 -18.72
CA PHE A 338 -24.00 -6.85 -17.50
C PHE A 338 -25.41 -6.38 -17.11
N ARG A 339 -26.19 -5.82 -18.05
CA ARG A 339 -27.60 -5.44 -17.78
C ARG A 339 -28.48 -6.58 -17.25
N ASP A 340 -28.05 -7.82 -17.39
CA ASP A 340 -28.77 -9.01 -16.89
C ASP A 340 -28.24 -9.55 -15.55
N LEU A 341 -27.24 -8.90 -14.91
CA LEU A 341 -26.69 -9.34 -13.62
C LEU A 341 -27.41 -8.63 -12.47
N ASP A 342 -28.66 -8.99 -12.26
CA ASP A 342 -29.52 -8.45 -11.19
C ASP A 342 -29.12 -8.93 -9.77
N SER A 343 -27.97 -9.58 -9.57
CA SER A 343 -27.66 -10.24 -8.29
C SER A 343 -26.18 -10.51 -8.04
N LEU A 344 -25.80 -10.55 -6.77
CA LEU A 344 -24.53 -11.07 -6.25
C LEU A 344 -24.24 -12.47 -6.81
N TYR A 345 -23.10 -12.66 -7.47
CA TYR A 345 -22.67 -13.99 -7.95
C TYR A 345 -21.60 -14.55 -7.01
N HIS A 346 -21.85 -15.76 -6.51
CA HIS A 346 -20.90 -16.52 -5.70
C HIS A 346 -20.13 -17.48 -6.61
N TYR A 347 -18.80 -17.41 -6.60
CA TYR A 347 -17.91 -18.31 -7.33
C TYR A 347 -17.18 -19.19 -6.32
N SER A 348 -17.46 -20.49 -6.33
CA SER A 348 -16.78 -21.46 -5.47
C SER A 348 -15.39 -21.80 -5.99
N CYS A 349 -14.42 -21.84 -5.09
CA CYS A 349 -13.13 -22.46 -5.35
C CYS A 349 -13.25 -23.99 -5.31
N CYS A 350 -12.62 -24.66 -6.28
CA CYS A 350 -12.54 -26.13 -6.47
C CYS A 350 -13.77 -26.82 -7.11
N MET A 351 -13.86 -26.80 -8.44
CA MET A 351 -14.48 -27.93 -9.16
C MET A 351 -13.44 -29.07 -9.19
N GLN A 352 -13.49 -29.96 -8.20
CA GLN A 352 -13.04 -31.33 -8.44
C GLN A 352 -13.93 -31.91 -9.54
N ASN A 353 -13.31 -32.64 -10.47
CA ASN A 353 -13.97 -33.35 -11.56
C ASN A 353 -15.26 -34.02 -11.10
N ASP A 354 -16.41 -33.51 -11.53
CA ASP A 354 -17.63 -34.30 -11.63
C ASP A 354 -18.56 -33.76 -12.72
N SER A 355 -18.57 -34.50 -13.84
CA SER A 355 -19.63 -34.60 -14.85
C SER A 355 -20.02 -33.36 -15.71
N PRO A 356 -20.04 -33.50 -17.06
CA PRO A 356 -20.36 -32.42 -17.98
C PRO A 356 -21.87 -32.31 -18.18
N SER A 357 -22.60 -31.67 -17.26
CA SER A 357 -23.96 -31.24 -17.58
C SER A 357 -24.47 -30.11 -16.69
N ARG A 358 -24.14 -28.87 -17.08
CA ARG A 358 -25.09 -27.75 -17.09
C ARG A 358 -24.52 -26.65 -17.96
N ARG A 359 -25.12 -26.51 -19.14
CA ARG A 359 -24.88 -25.44 -20.09
C ARG A 359 -25.16 -24.11 -19.42
N LEU A 360 -24.14 -23.26 -19.31
CA LEU A 360 -24.24 -21.79 -19.35
C LEU A 360 -22.85 -21.24 -19.62
N ILE A 361 -22.34 -21.41 -20.85
CA ILE A 361 -21.14 -20.72 -21.30
C ILE A 361 -21.34 -20.26 -22.75
N LYS A 362 -21.50 -18.95 -22.89
CA LYS A 362 -20.84 -18.13 -23.91
C LYS A 362 -20.86 -16.67 -23.44
N ARG A 363 -19.97 -16.33 -22.48
CA ARG A 363 -19.58 -14.95 -22.16
C ARG A 363 -18.07 -14.98 -21.83
N SER A 364 -17.31 -14.11 -22.48
CA SER A 364 -15.84 -14.08 -22.47
C SER A 364 -15.28 -14.04 -21.05
N HIS A 365 -14.67 -15.17 -20.68
CA HIS A 365 -13.83 -15.51 -19.55
C HIS A 365 -13.31 -14.37 -18.65
N LEU A 366 -14.11 -13.95 -17.66
CA LEU A 366 -13.54 -13.47 -16.41
C LEU A 366 -13.24 -14.71 -15.55
N VAL A 367 -12.02 -15.25 -15.66
CA VAL A 367 -11.56 -16.33 -14.78
C VAL A 367 -11.13 -15.68 -13.47
N LEU A 368 -11.98 -15.80 -12.44
CA LEU A 368 -11.62 -15.33 -11.10
C LEU A 368 -10.58 -16.26 -10.46
N PRO A 369 -9.65 -15.72 -9.66
CA PRO A 369 -8.74 -16.55 -8.89
C PRO A 369 -9.50 -17.42 -7.88
N SER A 370 -8.97 -18.61 -7.64
CA SER A 370 -9.43 -19.54 -6.61
C SER A 370 -9.31 -18.94 -5.20
N VAL A 371 -10.38 -18.94 -4.42
CA VAL A 371 -10.39 -18.50 -3.01
C VAL A 371 -10.21 -19.69 -2.07
N PRO A 372 -9.08 -19.82 -1.36
CA PRO A 372 -8.90 -20.91 -0.43
C PRO A 372 -9.86 -20.80 0.75
N ARG A 373 -10.34 -21.95 1.24
CA ARG A 373 -11.14 -22.00 2.47
C ARG A 373 -10.21 -22.12 3.67
N LEU A 374 -10.27 -21.15 4.58
CA LEU A 374 -9.36 -21.06 5.72
C LEU A 374 -10.03 -21.55 7.01
N ASP A 375 -9.28 -22.29 7.83
CA ASP A 375 -9.77 -22.76 9.13
C ASP A 375 -9.90 -21.60 10.15
N ILE A 376 -10.51 -21.86 11.31
CA ILE A 376 -10.78 -20.81 12.31
C ILE A 376 -9.48 -20.23 12.88
N LYS A 377 -8.43 -21.05 13.07
CA LYS A 377 -7.16 -20.62 13.65
C LYS A 377 -6.37 -19.72 12.70
N THR A 378 -6.35 -20.07 11.41
CA THR A 378 -5.73 -19.27 10.35
C THR A 378 -6.46 -17.95 10.17
N ARG A 379 -7.80 -17.96 10.24
CA ARG A 379 -8.63 -16.75 10.24
C ARG A 379 -8.39 -15.86 11.45
N GLN A 380 -8.25 -16.45 12.65
CA GLN A 380 -7.86 -15.69 13.83
C GLN A 380 -6.52 -15.01 13.61
N ASN A 381 -5.50 -15.67 13.03
CA ASN A 381 -4.22 -15.03 12.70
C ASN A 381 -4.29 -13.96 11.59
N MET A 382 -5.31 -14.02 10.73
CA MET A 382 -5.60 -12.93 9.79
C MET A 382 -6.18 -11.71 10.51
N GLY A 383 -7.03 -11.89 11.54
CA GLY A 383 -7.61 -10.81 12.36
C GLY A 383 -6.85 -10.44 13.65
N HIS A 384 -5.90 -11.25 14.14
CA HIS A 384 -5.31 -11.05 15.48
C HIS A 384 -4.19 -10.00 15.56
N LEU A 385 -3.89 -9.27 14.48
CA LEU A 385 -3.13 -8.02 14.61
C LEU A 385 -4.03 -6.78 14.82
N ASP A 386 -5.35 -6.95 14.95
CA ASP A 386 -6.34 -5.89 15.22
C ASP A 386 -6.26 -5.28 16.65
N GLY A 387 -5.13 -5.40 17.36
CA GLY A 387 -5.11 -5.18 18.81
C GLY A 387 -3.86 -4.55 19.42
N VAL A 388 -2.92 -4.01 18.65
CA VAL A 388 -1.85 -3.17 19.22
C VAL A 388 -1.75 -1.88 18.43
N ALA A 389 -2.65 -0.96 18.77
CA ALA A 389 -2.35 0.46 18.68
C ALA A 389 -1.31 0.78 19.77
N VAL A 390 -0.11 1.19 19.35
CA VAL A 390 0.66 2.28 19.96
C VAL A 390 1.37 3.01 18.84
#